data_AF-A0A349SFE6-F1
#
_entry.id   AF-A0A349SFE6-F1
#
_cell.length_a   1.000
_cell.length_b   1.000
_cell.length_c   1.000
_cell.angle_alpha   90.00
_cell.angle_beta   90.00
_cell.angle_gamma   90.00
#
_symmetry.space_group_name_H-M   'P 1'
#
loop_
_entity.id
_entity.type
_entity.pdbx_description
1 polymer ?
#
loop_
_entity_poly.entity_id
_entity_poly.type
_entity_poly.pdbx_seq_one_letter_code
_entity_poly.pdbx_strand_id
1 'polypeptide(L)'
;MTRPEVIPVEGYLQHTLFYCLQPLLLLIVISNWCLNPSRAETYLLTIVFVQLVLGFSESYFAARPAWSTTAKEKTRNVALVIVLSTIALTVAELYGVWLASPLEAFRNSIGLDIWPHEWPLLVQLSMVFFFSELLWYWMHRAEHRWSLVWRLSGHGFHHSFKKLGALNFGLNHPVEYFFIV
;
A
#
# COMPACT_ATOMS: atom_id res chain seq x y z
N MET A 1 24.67 -1.15 -16.23
CA MET A 1 23.32 -0.81 -16.74
C MET A 1 23.24 0.70 -16.88
N THR A 2 22.99 1.19 -18.09
CA THR A 2 22.75 2.63 -18.32
C THR A 2 21.43 3.03 -17.67
N ARG A 3 21.39 4.19 -16.99
CA ARG A 3 20.16 4.70 -16.37
C ARG A 3 19.16 4.96 -17.49
N PRO A 4 17.93 4.39 -17.46
CA PRO A 4 16.94 4.69 -18.48
C PRO A 4 16.65 6.19 -18.45
N GLU A 5 16.79 6.86 -19.59
CA GLU A 5 16.58 8.31 -19.69
C GLU A 5 15.15 8.68 -19.29
N VAL A 6 15.02 9.76 -18.51
CA VAL A 6 13.74 10.44 -18.35
C VAL A 6 13.60 11.31 -19.58
N ILE A 7 12.56 11.08 -20.38
CA ILE A 7 12.30 11.96 -21.52
C ILE A 7 11.68 13.24 -20.96
N PRO A 8 12.17 14.43 -21.36
CA PRO A 8 11.52 15.68 -21.03
C PRO A 8 10.05 15.62 -21.43
N VAL A 9 9.17 16.03 -20.53
CA VAL A 9 7.75 16.06 -20.81
C VAL A 9 7.46 17.25 -21.71
N GLU A 10 7.34 16.99 -23.02
CA GLU A 10 7.05 18.01 -24.03
C GLU A 10 5.54 18.31 -24.08
N GLY A 11 5.19 19.60 -24.14
CA GLY A 11 3.81 20.07 -24.18
C GLY A 11 3.28 20.55 -22.82
N TYR A 12 2.54 21.67 -22.84
CA TYR A 12 2.02 22.31 -21.63
C TYR A 12 1.09 21.38 -20.83
N LEU A 13 0.25 20.60 -21.50
CA LEU A 13 -0.68 19.68 -20.86
C LEU A 13 0.05 18.56 -20.12
N GLN A 14 0.99 17.89 -20.80
CA GLN A 14 1.75 16.79 -20.24
C GLN A 14 2.61 17.28 -19.06
N HIS A 15 3.24 18.45 -19.19
CA HIS A 15 4.04 19.06 -18.12
C HIS A 15 3.18 19.34 -16.89
N THR A 16 1.99 19.93 -17.10
CA THR A 16 1.03 20.18 -16.02
C THR A 16 0.59 18.88 -15.35
N LEU A 17 0.22 17.86 -16.13
CA LEU A 17 -0.17 16.56 -15.58
C LEU A 17 0.97 15.91 -14.80
N PHE A 18 2.21 15.98 -15.30
CA PHE A 18 3.36 15.37 -14.64
C PHE A 18 3.58 15.90 -13.22
N TYR A 19 3.44 17.21 -12.99
CA TYR A 19 3.65 17.80 -11.67
C TYR A 19 2.39 17.88 -10.81
N CYS A 20 1.22 18.06 -11.41
CA CYS A 20 0.00 18.34 -10.67
C CYS A 20 -0.92 17.13 -10.48
N LEU A 21 -0.74 16.03 -11.23
CA LEU A 21 -1.68 14.90 -11.18
C LEU A 21 -1.69 14.21 -9.80
N GLN A 22 -0.53 13.90 -9.22
CA GLN A 22 -0.46 13.27 -7.90
C GLN A 22 -1.09 14.12 -6.78
N PRO A 23 -0.72 15.40 -6.57
CA PRO A 23 -1.35 16.20 -5.53
C PRO A 23 -2.86 16.39 -5.79
N LEU A 24 -3.29 16.49 -7.06
CA LEU A 24 -4.71 16.56 -7.40
C LEU A 24 -5.46 15.27 -7.03
N LEU A 25 -4.90 14.09 -7.36
CA LEU A 25 -5.48 12.80 -6.98
C LEU A 25 -5.61 12.69 -5.45
N LEU A 26 -4.60 13.11 -4.69
CA LEU A 26 -4.66 13.13 -3.22
C LEU A 26 -5.78 14.04 -2.71
N LEU A 27 -5.90 15.26 -3.25
CA LEU A 27 -6.97 16.18 -2.87
C LEU A 27 -8.36 15.61 -3.18
N ILE A 28 -8.54 14.98 -4.34
CA ILE A 28 -9.80 14.34 -4.73
C ILE A 28 -10.16 13.22 -3.75
N VAL A 29 -9.20 12.34 -3.43
CA VAL A 29 -9.41 11.20 -2.53
C VAL A 29 -9.73 11.66 -1.11
N ILE A 30 -8.94 12.59 -0.57
CA ILE A 30 -9.15 13.15 0.77
C ILE A 30 -10.51 13.86 0.84
N SER A 31 -10.83 14.68 -0.17
CA SER A 31 -12.12 15.39 -0.21
C SER A 31 -13.29 14.41 -0.28
N ASN A 32 -13.18 13.35 -1.09
CA ASN A 32 -14.21 12.32 -1.18
C ASN A 32 -14.41 11.58 0.15
N TRP A 33 -13.32 11.25 0.85
CA TRP A 33 -13.39 10.65 2.18
C TRP A 33 -14.00 11.61 3.20
N CYS A 34 -13.63 12.89 3.19
CA CYS A 34 -14.19 13.92 4.09
C CYS A 34 -15.71 14.09 3.93
N LEU A 35 -16.27 13.85 2.73
CA LEU A 35 -17.72 13.95 2.49
C LEU A 35 -18.50 12.80 3.15
N ASN A 36 -17.93 11.59 3.19
CA ASN A 36 -18.57 10.45 3.82
C ASN A 36 -17.52 9.39 4.25
N PRO A 37 -16.91 9.55 5.43
CA PRO A 37 -15.82 8.68 5.87
C PRO A 37 -16.28 7.27 6.26
N SER A 38 -17.59 7.05 6.49
CA SER A 38 -18.15 5.74 6.84
C SER A 38 -18.49 4.89 5.61
N ARG A 39 -18.38 5.44 4.40
CA ARG A 39 -18.69 4.72 3.16
C ARG A 39 -17.56 3.77 2.78
N ALA A 40 -17.70 2.50 3.13
CA ALA A 40 -16.69 1.48 2.85
C ALA A 40 -16.33 1.35 1.36
N GLU A 41 -17.29 1.54 0.44
CA GLU A 41 -17.02 1.44 -1.01
C GLU A 41 -16.03 2.51 -1.51
N THR A 42 -15.89 3.64 -0.80
CA THR A 42 -14.97 4.72 -1.16
C THR A 42 -13.54 4.22 -1.32
N TYR A 43 -13.11 3.24 -0.51
CA TYR A 43 -11.76 2.68 -0.58
C TYR A 43 -11.51 1.94 -1.90
N LEU A 44 -12.39 1.00 -2.26
CA LEU A 44 -12.27 0.23 -3.49
C LEU A 44 -12.39 1.12 -4.73
N LEU A 45 -13.37 2.03 -4.74
CA LEU A 45 -13.57 2.97 -5.84
C LEU A 45 -12.38 3.89 -6.02
N THR A 46 -11.77 4.35 -4.93
CA THR A 46 -10.54 5.15 -4.95
C THR A 46 -9.39 4.38 -5.60
N ILE A 47 -9.14 3.14 -5.17
CA ILE A 47 -8.05 2.33 -5.74
C ILE A 47 -8.26 2.13 -7.23
N VAL A 48 -9.47 1.73 -7.65
CA VAL A 48 -9.80 1.53 -9.06
C VAL A 48 -9.62 2.83 -9.85
N PHE A 49 -10.16 3.95 -9.35
CA PHE A 49 -10.03 5.26 -9.98
C PHE A 49 -8.57 5.67 -10.17
N VAL A 50 -7.76 5.64 -9.09
CA VAL A 50 -6.35 6.02 -9.13
C VAL A 50 -5.57 5.11 -10.08
N GLN A 51 -5.80 3.80 -10.04
CA GLN A 51 -5.14 2.84 -10.93
C GLN A 51 -5.50 3.04 -12.40
N LEU A 52 -6.76 3.37 -12.70
CA LEU A 52 -7.19 3.71 -14.06
C LEU A 52 -6.53 4.99 -14.56
N VAL A 53 -6.52 6.05 -13.75
CA VAL A 53 -5.92 7.34 -14.11
C VAL A 53 -4.41 7.20 -14.31
N LEU A 54 -3.70 6.57 -13.38
CA LEU A 54 -2.25 6.36 -13.48
C LEU A 54 -1.90 5.39 -14.61
N GLY A 55 -2.62 4.28 -14.75
CA GLY A 55 -2.38 3.31 -15.82
C GLY A 55 -2.63 3.87 -17.23
N PHE A 56 -3.64 4.75 -17.37
CA PHE A 56 -3.85 5.51 -18.60
C PHE A 56 -2.72 6.51 -18.85
N SER A 57 -2.35 7.28 -17.81
CA SER A 57 -1.27 8.27 -17.88
C SER A 57 0.06 7.62 -18.30
N GLU A 58 0.40 6.47 -17.72
CA GLU A 58 1.59 5.68 -18.08
C GLU A 58 1.56 5.16 -19.52
N SER A 59 0.38 5.01 -20.11
CA SER A 59 0.24 4.57 -21.51
C SER A 59 0.32 5.74 -22.50
N TYR A 60 0.00 6.96 -22.06
CA TYR A 60 -0.05 8.16 -22.92
C TYR A 60 1.20 9.05 -22.81
N PHE A 61 1.75 9.24 -21.61
CA PHE A 61 2.92 10.09 -21.36
C PHE A 61 3.89 9.46 -20.34
N ALA A 62 4.40 8.27 -20.67
CA ALA A 62 5.35 7.56 -19.83
C ALA A 62 6.61 8.41 -19.57
N ALA A 63 6.89 8.72 -18.29
CA ALA A 63 8.12 9.42 -17.89
C ALA A 63 9.40 8.67 -18.30
N ARG A 64 9.32 7.34 -18.39
CA ARG A 64 10.38 6.43 -18.85
C ARG A 64 9.80 5.42 -19.83
N PRO A 65 9.82 5.65 -21.15
CA PRO A 65 9.19 4.74 -22.11
C PRO A 65 9.77 3.32 -22.11
N ALA A 66 11.04 3.16 -21.73
CA ALA A 66 11.67 1.84 -21.54
C ALA A 66 11.01 1.00 -20.42
N TRP A 67 10.22 1.62 -19.55
CA TRP A 67 9.49 0.96 -18.46
C TRP A 67 8.07 0.56 -18.84
N SER A 68 7.59 0.96 -20.03
CA SER A 68 6.28 0.57 -20.53
C SER A 68 6.14 -0.95 -20.58
N THR A 69 4.99 -1.43 -20.11
CA THR A 69 4.65 -2.85 -20.05
C THR A 69 3.68 -3.23 -21.16
N THR A 70 3.83 -4.43 -21.69
CA THR A 70 2.91 -5.02 -22.68
C THR A 70 1.54 -5.32 -22.07
N ALA A 71 0.51 -5.49 -22.91
CA ALA A 71 -0.83 -5.89 -22.45
C ALA A 71 -0.79 -7.24 -21.69
N LYS A 72 0.00 -8.21 -22.15
CA LYS A 72 0.19 -9.51 -21.48
C LYS A 72 0.75 -9.34 -20.07
N GLU A 73 1.75 -8.48 -19.89
CA GLU A 73 2.32 -8.18 -18.57
C GLU A 73 1.31 -7.48 -17.66
N LYS A 74 0.55 -6.51 -18.19
CA LYS A 74 -0.52 -5.85 -17.43
C LYS A 74 -1.59 -6.83 -16.96
N THR A 75 -2.09 -7.70 -17.84
CA THR A 75 -3.09 -8.72 -17.47
C THR A 75 -2.58 -9.69 -16.41
N ARG A 76 -1.33 -10.17 -16.54
CA ARG A 76 -0.70 -11.01 -15.51
C ARG A 76 -0.60 -10.27 -14.18
N ASN A 77 -0.16 -9.01 -14.20
CA ASN A 77 -0.02 -8.20 -12.99
C ASN A 77 -1.37 -7.96 -12.32
N VAL A 78 -2.43 -7.66 -13.08
CA VAL A 78 -3.80 -7.53 -12.53
C VAL A 78 -4.25 -8.85 -11.88
N ALA A 79 -4.04 -9.99 -12.53
CA ALA A 79 -4.39 -11.29 -11.95
C ALA A 79 -3.62 -11.55 -10.64
N LEU A 80 -2.33 -11.21 -10.60
CA LEU A 80 -1.53 -11.32 -9.38
C LEU A 80 -2.04 -10.38 -8.27
N VAL A 81 -2.35 -9.12 -8.58
CA VAL A 81 -2.93 -8.19 -7.60
C VAL A 81 -4.23 -8.74 -7.01
N ILE A 82 -5.11 -9.31 -7.85
CA ILE A 82 -6.35 -9.92 -7.38
C ILE A 82 -6.05 -11.08 -6.42
N VAL A 83 -5.17 -12.00 -6.80
CA VAL A 83 -4.81 -13.15 -5.96
C VAL A 83 -4.19 -12.69 -4.63
N LEU A 84 -3.23 -11.77 -4.68
CA LEU A 84 -2.53 -11.26 -3.49
C LEU A 84 -3.46 -10.50 -2.55
N SER A 85 -4.33 -9.64 -3.09
CA SER A 85 -5.34 -8.93 -2.31
C SER A 85 -6.34 -9.89 -1.66
N THR A 86 -6.78 -10.94 -2.38
CA THR A 86 -7.65 -11.97 -1.80
C THR A 86 -6.97 -12.70 -0.66
N ILE A 87 -5.70 -13.09 -0.83
CA ILE A 87 -4.92 -13.72 0.25
C ILE A 87 -4.82 -12.77 1.44
N ALA A 88 -4.45 -11.50 1.22
CA ALA A 88 -4.34 -10.51 2.30
C ALA A 88 -5.65 -10.33 3.08
N LEU A 89 -6.79 -10.24 2.37
CA LEU A 89 -8.12 -10.14 3.00
C LEU A 89 -8.48 -11.40 3.81
N THR A 90 -8.24 -12.59 3.26
CA THR A 90 -8.47 -13.86 3.98
C THR A 90 -7.59 -13.96 5.23
N VAL A 91 -6.34 -13.52 5.15
CA VAL A 91 -5.42 -13.51 6.29
C VAL A 91 -5.87 -12.54 7.36
N ALA A 92 -6.32 -11.35 6.95
CA ALA A 92 -6.85 -10.37 7.89
C ALA A 92 -8.10 -10.89 8.63
N GLU A 93 -8.99 -11.58 7.92
CA GLU A 93 -10.15 -12.23 8.52
C GLU A 93 -9.74 -13.34 9.50
N LEU A 94 -8.80 -14.22 9.10
CA LEU A 94 -8.29 -15.27 9.98
C LEU A 94 -7.60 -14.68 11.22
N TYR A 95 -6.83 -13.61 11.07
CA TYR A 95 -6.21 -12.92 12.19
C TYR A 95 -7.27 -12.40 13.18
N GLY A 96 -8.33 -11.78 12.67
CA GLY A 96 -9.47 -11.33 13.48
C GLY A 96 -10.06 -12.45 14.33
N VAL A 97 -10.37 -13.59 13.69
CA VAL A 97 -11.03 -14.74 14.34
C VAL A 97 -10.10 -15.49 15.30
N TRP A 98 -8.86 -15.76 14.88
CA TRP A 98 -7.96 -16.68 15.59
C TRP A 98 -7.00 -16.00 16.56
N LEU A 99 -6.75 -14.70 16.41
CA LEU A 99 -5.79 -13.96 17.24
C LEU A 99 -6.44 -12.78 17.94
N ALA A 100 -7.07 -11.86 17.21
CA ALA A 100 -7.59 -10.62 17.79
C ALA A 100 -8.67 -10.90 18.86
N SER A 101 -9.72 -11.66 18.53
CA SER A 101 -10.79 -11.96 19.50
C SER A 101 -10.31 -12.74 20.73
N PRO A 102 -9.49 -13.81 20.61
CA PRO A 102 -8.94 -14.49 21.79
C PRO A 102 -8.01 -13.61 22.63
N LEU A 103 -7.17 -12.79 22.01
CA LEU A 103 -6.26 -11.88 22.73
C LEU A 103 -7.03 -10.78 23.47
N GLU A 104 -8.09 -10.24 22.85
CA GLU A 104 -9.00 -9.31 23.51
C GLU A 104 -9.68 -9.96 24.72
N ALA A 105 -10.23 -11.17 24.56
CA ALA A 105 -10.85 -11.91 25.65
C ALA A 105 -9.85 -12.18 26.80
N PHE A 106 -8.61 -12.56 26.47
CA PHE A 106 -7.55 -12.76 27.46
C PHE A 106 -7.15 -11.47 28.16
N ARG A 107 -6.92 -10.37 27.41
CA ARG A 107 -6.64 -9.04 27.96
C ARG A 107 -7.71 -8.63 28.97
N ASN A 108 -8.98 -8.84 28.63
CA ASN A 108 -10.12 -8.53 29.49
C ASN A 108 -10.16 -9.44 30.74
N SER A 109 -9.84 -10.74 30.61
CA SER A 109 -9.86 -11.67 31.75
C SER A 109 -8.82 -11.36 32.83
N ILE A 110 -7.71 -10.72 32.44
CA ILE A 110 -6.66 -10.26 33.36
C ILE A 110 -6.80 -8.77 33.74
N GLY A 111 -7.82 -8.08 33.23
CA GLY A 111 -8.04 -6.65 33.49
C GLY A 111 -6.93 -5.74 32.96
N LEU A 112 -6.23 -6.14 31.89
CA LEU A 112 -5.12 -5.37 31.33
C LEU A 112 -5.65 -4.25 30.42
N ASP A 113 -5.87 -3.07 30.97
CA ASP A 113 -6.20 -1.88 30.19
C ASP A 113 -5.25 -0.72 30.47
N ILE A 114 -4.18 -0.64 29.67
CA ILE A 114 -3.13 0.38 29.80
C ILE A 114 -3.25 1.50 28.77
N TRP A 115 -4.27 1.46 27.90
CA TRP A 115 -4.43 2.45 26.85
C TRP A 115 -5.02 3.75 27.43
N PRO A 116 -4.49 4.93 27.06
CA PRO A 116 -4.96 6.19 27.64
C PRO A 116 -6.25 6.69 26.93
N HIS A 117 -7.39 6.06 27.23
CA HIS A 117 -8.68 6.34 26.58
C HIS A 117 -9.12 7.80 26.71
N GLU A 118 -8.81 8.45 27.83
CA GLU A 118 -9.22 9.83 28.15
C GLU A 118 -8.29 10.90 27.58
N TRP A 119 -7.18 10.52 26.93
CA TRP A 119 -6.27 11.49 26.34
C TRP A 119 -6.85 12.11 25.06
N PRO A 120 -6.40 13.32 24.66
CA PRO A 120 -6.85 13.93 23.42
C PRO A 120 -6.64 12.98 22.23
N LEU A 121 -7.65 12.86 21.36
CA LEU A 121 -7.62 11.95 20.21
C LEU A 121 -6.35 12.11 19.37
N LEU A 122 -5.88 13.35 19.16
CA LEU A 122 -4.66 13.62 18.41
C LEU A 122 -3.43 12.96 19.04
N VAL A 123 -3.36 12.88 20.37
CA VAL A 123 -2.26 12.23 21.08
C VAL A 123 -2.37 10.71 20.91
N GLN A 124 -3.57 10.15 21.04
CA GLN A 124 -3.79 8.71 20.81
C GLN A 124 -3.41 8.30 19.38
N LEU A 125 -3.84 9.08 18.36
CA LEU A 125 -3.46 8.85 16.97
C LEU A 125 -1.95 8.95 16.75
N SER A 126 -1.30 9.93 17.39
CA SER A 126 0.15 10.11 17.31
C SER A 126 0.89 8.93 17.94
N MET A 127 0.38 8.37 19.05
CA MET A 127 0.92 7.18 19.69
C MET A 127 0.75 5.95 18.80
N VAL A 128 -0.44 5.71 18.25
CA VAL A 128 -0.69 4.61 17.30
C VAL A 128 0.29 4.69 16.13
N PHE A 129 0.43 5.87 15.53
CA PHE A 129 1.37 6.10 14.44
C PHE A 129 2.81 5.82 14.88
N PHE A 130 3.26 6.39 16.00
CA PHE A 130 4.62 6.18 16.50
C PHE A 130 4.95 4.72 16.77
N PHE A 131 4.08 3.99 17.47
CA PHE A 131 4.30 2.58 17.78
C PHE A 131 4.24 1.70 16.54
N SER A 132 3.33 2.00 15.61
CA SER A 132 3.28 1.33 14.30
C SER A 132 4.60 1.49 13.56
N GLU A 133 5.08 2.72 13.38
CA GLU A 133 6.34 3.01 12.69
C GLU A 133 7.55 2.38 13.41
N LEU A 134 7.57 2.38 14.74
CA LEU A 134 8.63 1.76 15.51
C LEU A 134 8.70 0.25 15.25
N LEU A 135 7.57 -0.46 15.29
CA LEU A 135 7.49 -1.88 14.99
C LEU A 135 7.87 -2.17 13.54
N TRP A 136 7.37 -1.36 12.61
CA TRP A 136 7.63 -1.49 11.18
C TRP A 136 9.11 -1.31 10.85
N TYR A 137 9.76 -0.31 11.45
CA TYR A 137 11.19 -0.08 11.29
C TYR A 137 12.01 -1.31 11.67
N TRP A 138 11.71 -1.93 12.82
CA TRP A 138 12.46 -3.09 13.29
C TRP A 138 12.18 -4.34 12.45
N MET A 139 10.93 -4.54 12.00
CA MET A 139 10.60 -5.64 11.08
C MET A 139 11.34 -5.48 9.75
N HIS A 140 11.26 -4.31 9.14
CA HIS A 140 11.94 -4.02 7.88
C HIS A 140 13.46 -4.16 8.01
N ARG A 141 14.03 -3.69 9.13
CA ARG A 141 15.45 -3.90 9.45
C ARG A 141 15.78 -5.39 9.60
N ALA A 142 14.91 -6.18 10.22
CA ALA A 142 15.08 -7.62 10.37
C ALA A 142 15.07 -8.35 9.02
N GLU A 143 14.14 -7.99 8.13
CA GLU A 143 14.05 -8.50 6.75
C GLU A 143 15.34 -8.24 5.99
N HIS A 144 15.92 -7.05 6.12
CA HIS A 144 17.20 -6.72 5.49
C HIS A 144 18.42 -7.34 6.18
N ARG A 145 18.34 -7.66 7.48
CA ARG A 145 19.47 -8.17 8.26
C ARG A 145 19.63 -9.70 8.21
N TRP A 146 18.51 -10.44 8.12
CA TRP A 146 18.48 -11.90 8.22
C TRP A 146 17.82 -12.53 7.01
N SER A 147 18.56 -13.39 6.30
CA SER A 147 18.11 -14.05 5.06
C SER A 147 16.87 -14.93 5.26
N LEU A 148 16.68 -15.50 6.45
CA LEU A 148 15.48 -16.27 6.78
C LEU A 148 14.25 -15.36 6.80
N VAL A 149 14.34 -14.22 7.51
CA VAL A 149 13.25 -13.25 7.60
C VAL A 149 12.93 -12.68 6.22
N TRP A 150 13.94 -12.31 5.43
CA TRP A 150 13.77 -11.89 4.03
C TRP A 150 12.94 -12.87 3.17
N ARG A 151 13.21 -14.17 3.32
CA ARG A 151 12.55 -15.22 2.52
C ARG A 151 11.14 -15.50 3.01
N LEU A 152 10.96 -15.63 4.33
CA LEU A 152 9.67 -15.97 4.93
C LEU A 152 8.66 -14.81 4.87
N SER A 153 9.12 -13.58 5.03
CA SER A 153 8.29 -12.37 4.83
C SER A 153 7.86 -12.15 3.38
N GLY A 154 8.57 -12.76 2.43
CA GLY A 154 8.40 -12.42 1.02
C GLY A 154 8.93 -11.04 0.65
N HIS A 155 9.74 -10.40 1.50
CA HIS A 155 10.29 -9.06 1.25
C HIS A 155 11.07 -8.94 -0.07
N GLY A 156 11.68 -10.04 -0.51
CA GLY A 156 12.34 -10.10 -1.81
C GLY A 156 11.43 -9.83 -3.02
N PHE A 157 10.13 -10.05 -2.93
CA PHE A 157 9.18 -9.71 -4.00
C PHE A 157 9.14 -8.20 -4.23
N HIS A 158 9.10 -7.42 -3.15
CA HIS A 158 9.15 -5.95 -3.22
C HIS A 158 10.43 -5.46 -3.91
N HIS A 159 11.59 -6.04 -3.59
CA HIS A 159 12.88 -5.67 -4.20
C HIS A 159 13.12 -6.23 -5.61
N SER A 160 12.21 -7.09 -6.10
CA SER A 160 12.33 -7.72 -7.41
C SER A 160 11.98 -6.78 -8.57
N PHE A 161 11.15 -5.76 -8.32
CA PHE A 161 10.70 -4.84 -9.36
C PHE A 161 11.83 -3.95 -9.86
N LYS A 162 12.07 -3.98 -11.18
CA LYS A 162 13.07 -3.13 -11.86
C LYS A 162 12.45 -1.99 -12.68
N LYS A 163 11.12 -2.01 -12.83
CA LYS A 163 10.32 -1.02 -13.53
C LYS A 163 9.14 -0.68 -12.61
N LEU A 164 8.92 0.60 -12.38
CA LEU A 164 7.77 1.09 -11.63
C LEU A 164 6.65 1.49 -12.59
N GLY A 165 5.43 1.16 -12.19
CA GLY A 165 4.17 1.55 -12.79
C GLY A 165 3.03 1.36 -11.78
N ALA A 166 1.82 1.74 -12.17
CA ALA A 166 0.69 1.89 -11.25
C ALA A 166 0.36 0.59 -10.50
N LEU A 167 0.40 -0.54 -11.23
CA LEU A 167 0.09 -1.86 -10.69
C LEU A 167 1.13 -2.37 -9.68
N ASN A 168 2.35 -1.81 -9.63
CA ASN A 168 3.36 -2.24 -8.65
C ASN A 168 2.86 -2.05 -7.21
N PHE A 169 2.00 -1.07 -6.95
CA PHE A 169 1.37 -0.87 -5.63
C PHE A 169 0.77 -2.17 -5.07
N GLY A 170 -0.04 -2.86 -5.86
CA GLY A 170 -0.74 -4.08 -5.42
C GLY A 170 0.10 -5.37 -5.54
N LEU A 171 1.33 -5.28 -6.04
CA LEU A 171 2.23 -6.43 -6.19
C LEU A 171 3.30 -6.50 -5.10
N ASN A 172 3.33 -5.52 -4.20
CA ASN A 172 4.27 -5.48 -3.10
C ASN A 172 3.79 -6.34 -1.92
N HIS A 173 4.76 -6.82 -1.13
CA HIS A 173 4.53 -7.31 0.24
C HIS A 173 3.49 -8.44 0.40
N PRO A 174 3.47 -9.46 -0.48
CA PRO A 174 2.40 -10.46 -0.53
C PRO A 174 2.22 -11.25 0.78
N VAL A 175 3.28 -11.43 1.55
CA VAL A 175 3.30 -12.19 2.80
C VAL A 175 3.59 -11.30 4.01
N GLU A 176 4.09 -10.09 3.82
CA GLU A 176 4.32 -9.16 4.94
C GLU A 176 3.02 -8.75 5.63
N TYR A 177 1.90 -8.76 4.89
CA TYR A 177 0.56 -8.56 5.47
C TYR A 177 0.27 -9.47 6.66
N PHE A 178 0.80 -10.70 6.71
CA PHE A 178 0.60 -11.62 7.85
C PHE A 178 1.21 -11.14 9.16
N PHE A 179 2.22 -10.27 9.11
CA PHE A 179 2.92 -9.79 10.30
C PHE A 179 2.37 -8.48 10.84
N ILE A 180 1.43 -7.85 10.12
CA ILE A 180 1.01 -6.47 10.34
C ILE A 180 -0.51 -6.28 10.43
N VAL A 181 -1.30 -7.38 10.41
CA VAL A 181 -2.74 -7.29 10.74
C VAL A 181 -2.92 -7.04 12.24
#